data_AF-A0A6I3LEQ2-F1
#
_entry.id   AF-A0A6I3LEQ2-F1
#
_cell.length_a   1.000
_cell.length_b   1.000
_cell.length_c   1.000
_cell.angle_alpha   90.00
_cell.angle_beta   90.00
_cell.angle_gamma   90.00
#
_symmetry.space_group_name_H-M   'P 1'
#
loop_
_entity.id
_entity.type
_entity.pdbx_description
1 polymer ?
#
loop_
_entity_poly.entity_id
_entity_poly.type
_entity_poly.pdbx_seq_one_letter_code
_entity_poly.pdbx_strand_id
1 'polypeptide(L)'
;PSILDYLSEASAAHFEAVKGYLTALDIPYHVNPRLVRGLDYYTLTAFEIKMAEIGAVETLCGGGRYNGLVAELGGDDMPGIGFALSIERLLL
;
A
#
# COMPACT_ATOMS: atom_id res chain seq x y z
N PRO A 1 0.83 1.04 -20.27
CA PRO A 1 2.01 1.30 -19.40
C PRO A 1 1.68 1.08 -17.92
N SER A 2 2.48 0.25 -17.24
CA SER A 2 2.39 0.05 -15.79
C SER A 2 3.42 0.91 -15.07
N ILE A 3 3.09 1.42 -13.88
CA ILE A 3 4.09 2.07 -13.02
C ILE A 3 5.24 1.11 -12.64
N LEU A 4 4.97 -0.20 -12.65
CA LEU A 4 5.97 -1.23 -12.36
C LEU A 4 7.11 -1.26 -13.40
N ASP A 5 6.86 -0.78 -14.62
CA ASP A 5 7.85 -0.71 -15.70
C ASP A 5 8.84 0.46 -15.51
N TYR A 6 8.57 1.36 -14.56
CA TYR A 6 9.32 2.61 -14.35
C TYR A 6 9.88 2.74 -12.93
N LEU A 7 9.93 1.64 -12.17
CA LEU A 7 10.54 1.65 -10.84
C LEU A 7 12.04 1.91 -10.95
N SER A 8 12.56 2.80 -10.10
CA SER A 8 14.00 2.87 -9.87
C SER A 8 14.51 1.57 -9.26
N GLU A 9 15.82 1.33 -9.36
CA GLU A 9 16.45 0.14 -8.76
C GLU A 9 16.14 0.00 -7.26
N ALA A 10 16.20 1.11 -6.51
CA ALA A 10 15.87 1.12 -5.08
C ALA A 10 14.39 0.79 -4.81
N SER A 11 13.47 1.34 -5.60
CA SER A 11 12.03 1.06 -5.47
C SER A 11 11.70 -0.38 -5.84
N ALA A 12 12.34 -0.92 -6.87
CA ALA A 12 12.20 -2.32 -7.27
C ALA A 12 12.73 -3.26 -6.17
N ALA A 13 13.92 -2.99 -5.63
CA ALA A 13 14.48 -3.78 -4.53
C ALA A 13 13.58 -3.77 -3.28
N HIS A 14 13.03 -2.60 -2.91
CA HIS A 14 12.06 -2.50 -1.82
C HIS A 14 10.78 -3.30 -2.09
N PHE A 15 10.25 -3.23 -3.32
CA PHE A 15 9.07 -3.99 -3.73
C PHE A 15 9.28 -5.50 -3.69
N GLU A 16 10.42 -6.00 -4.19
CA GLU A 16 10.79 -7.41 -4.11
C GLU A 16 10.99 -7.86 -2.66
N ALA A 17 11.60 -7.05 -1.80
CA ALA A 17 11.75 -7.36 -0.38
C ALA A 17 10.39 -7.54 0.31
N VAL A 18 9.43 -6.63 0.06
CA VAL A 18 8.06 -6.75 0.60
C VAL A 18 7.39 -8.04 0.14
N LYS A 19 7.46 -8.37 -1.16
CA LYS A 19 6.94 -9.64 -1.68
C LYS A 19 7.59 -10.84 -1.03
N GLY A 20 8.91 -10.80 -0.84
CA GLY A 20 9.67 -11.83 -0.14
C GLY A 20 9.20 -12.05 1.29
N TYR A 21 8.97 -10.97 2.06
CA TYR A 21 8.42 -11.07 3.42
C TYR A 21 7.00 -11.63 3.45
N LEU A 22 6.12 -11.22 2.52
CA LEU A 22 4.77 -11.76 2.44
C LEU A 22 4.77 -13.26 2.13
N THR A 23 5.62 -13.69 1.19
CA THR A 23 5.81 -15.11 0.88
C THR A 23 6.38 -15.88 2.08
N ALA A 24 7.35 -15.34 2.79
CA ALA A 24 7.93 -15.99 3.98
C ALA A 24 6.93 -16.14 5.14
N LEU A 25 5.89 -15.30 5.18
CA LEU A 25 4.81 -15.34 6.16
C LEU A 25 3.57 -16.10 5.67
N ASP A 26 3.63 -16.74 4.49
CA ASP A 26 2.50 -17.41 3.84
C ASP A 26 1.26 -16.49 3.66
N ILE A 27 1.49 -15.19 3.45
CA ILE A 27 0.42 -14.22 3.21
C ILE A 27 0.16 -14.14 1.69
N PRO A 28 -1.00 -14.62 1.19
CA PRO A 28 -1.33 -14.54 -0.22
C PRO A 28 -1.55 -13.09 -0.64
N TYR A 29 -1.04 -12.73 -1.81
CA TYR A 29 -1.22 -11.39 -2.39
C TYR A 29 -1.34 -11.47 -3.91
N HIS A 30 -1.93 -10.43 -4.50
CA HIS A 30 -1.96 -10.23 -5.95
C HIS A 30 -1.38 -8.86 -6.29
N VAL A 31 -0.43 -8.83 -7.23
CA VAL A 31 0.14 -7.57 -7.72
C VAL A 31 -0.86 -6.91 -8.66
N ASN A 32 -1.40 -5.75 -8.26
CA ASN A 32 -2.26 -4.94 -9.10
C ASN A 32 -1.49 -3.73 -9.65
N PRO A 33 -1.05 -3.73 -10.93
CA PRO A 33 -0.31 -2.62 -11.52
C PRO A 33 -1.12 -1.33 -11.69
N ARG A 34 -2.43 -1.38 -11.44
CA ARG A 34 -3.37 -0.25 -11.53
C ARG A 34 -3.78 0.28 -10.16
N LEU A 35 -3.26 -0.28 -9.06
CA LEU A 35 -3.52 0.23 -7.72
C LEU A 35 -2.80 1.58 -7.57
N VAL A 36 -3.59 2.65 -7.57
CA VAL A 36 -3.13 4.01 -7.26
C VAL A 36 -3.87 4.50 -6.02
N ARG A 37 -3.19 5.30 -5.20
CA ARG A 37 -3.82 5.97 -4.06
C ARG A 37 -4.29 7.35 -4.46
N GLY A 38 -5.39 7.79 -3.85
CA GLY A 38 -5.97 9.12 -4.11
C GLY A 38 -5.28 10.26 -3.38
N LEU A 39 -4.11 10.03 -2.78
CA LEU A 39 -3.35 10.99 -1.98
C LEU A 39 -1.89 10.98 -2.44
N ASP A 40 -1.32 12.16 -2.67
CA ASP A 40 -0.04 12.27 -3.38
C ASP A 40 1.19 11.98 -2.50
N TYR A 41 1.03 11.93 -1.19
CA TYR A 41 2.12 11.65 -0.24
C TYR A 41 2.60 10.19 -0.25
N TYR A 42 1.94 9.29 -0.98
CA TYR A 42 2.29 7.87 -0.98
C TYR A 42 3.59 7.62 -1.75
N THR A 43 4.46 6.82 -1.14
CA THR A 43 5.76 6.41 -1.68
C THR A 43 5.92 4.89 -1.51
N LEU A 44 6.68 4.26 -2.41
CA LEU A 44 7.02 2.83 -2.34
C LEU A 44 5.77 1.92 -2.21
N THR A 45 5.58 1.26 -1.06
CA THR A 45 4.54 0.24 -0.86
C THR A 45 3.13 0.87 -0.84
N ALA A 46 2.21 0.33 -1.64
CA ALA A 46 0.77 0.55 -1.53
C ALA A 46 0.04 -0.80 -1.58
N PHE A 47 -0.97 -1.00 -0.74
CA PHE A 47 -1.68 -2.28 -0.65
C PHE A 47 -3.13 -2.12 -0.21
N GLU A 48 -4.02 -2.96 -0.72
CA GLU A 48 -5.41 -3.09 -0.27
C GLU A 48 -5.68 -4.49 0.24
N ILE A 49 -6.51 -4.59 1.27
CA ILE A 49 -7.15 -5.83 1.67
C ILE A 49 -8.61 -5.73 1.24
N LYS A 50 -9.00 -6.68 0.39
CA LYS A 50 -10.36 -6.79 -0.14
C LYS A 50 -11.09 -7.94 0.54
N MET A 51 -12.39 -7.76 0.78
CA MET A 51 -13.27 -8.86 1.19
C MET A 51 -13.89 -9.50 -0.05
N ALA A 52 -14.24 -10.78 0.07
CA ALA A 52 -15.08 -11.43 -0.94
C ALA A 52 -16.41 -10.65 -1.06
N GLU A 53 -16.95 -10.56 -2.28
CA GLU A 53 -18.02 -9.64 -2.68
C GLU A 53 -19.18 -9.52 -1.68
N ILE A 54 -19.16 -8.45 -0.86
CA ILE A 54 -20.34 -7.92 -0.17
C ILE A 54 -20.74 -6.63 -0.90
N GLY A 55 -21.40 -6.78 -2.05
CA GLY A 55 -21.92 -5.65 -2.84
C GLY A 55 -20.87 -4.87 -3.64
N ALA A 56 -21.12 -3.57 -3.86
CA ALA A 56 -20.38 -2.74 -4.84
C ALA A 56 -19.01 -2.22 -4.36
N VAL A 57 -18.61 -2.47 -3.11
CA VAL A 57 -17.35 -1.95 -2.54
C VAL A 57 -16.54 -3.07 -1.92
N GLU A 58 -15.45 -3.44 -2.59
CA GLU A 58 -14.62 -4.60 -2.23
C GLU A 58 -13.56 -4.29 -1.16
N THR A 59 -13.14 -3.04 -1.00
CA THR A 59 -11.98 -2.69 -0.17
C THR A 59 -12.35 -2.51 1.30
N LEU A 60 -11.84 -3.39 2.17
CA LEU A 60 -11.99 -3.31 3.63
C LEU A 60 -10.95 -2.37 4.24
N CYS A 61 -9.70 -2.52 3.80
CA CYS A 61 -8.56 -1.80 4.35
C CYS A 61 -7.64 -1.35 3.22
N GLY A 62 -7.09 -0.15 3.37
CA GLY A 62 -6.10 0.39 2.46
C GLY A 62 -4.98 1.09 3.23
N GLY A 63 -3.76 0.85 2.79
CA GLY A 63 -2.59 1.51 3.33
C GLY A 63 -1.45 1.64 2.34
N GLY A 64 -0.33 2.11 2.87
CA GLY A 64 0.91 2.31 2.14
C GLY A 64 1.92 3.13 2.92
N ARG A 65 3.10 3.30 2.34
CA ARG A 65 4.21 4.07 2.89
C ARG A 65 4.12 5.54 2.44
N TYR A 66 4.56 6.45 3.29
CA TYR A 66 4.40 7.91 3.14
C TYR A 66 5.63 8.66 3.66
N ASN A 67 6.82 8.34 3.12
CA ASN A 67 8.03 9.10 3.42
C ASN A 67 7.87 10.59 3.05
N GLY A 68 8.48 11.48 3.82
CA GLY A 68 8.41 12.93 3.60
C GLY A 68 7.17 13.61 4.19
N LEU A 69 6.08 12.88 4.44
CA LEU A 69 4.84 13.46 4.99
C LEU A 69 5.06 14.16 6.34
N VAL A 70 5.91 13.62 7.22
CA VAL A 70 6.19 14.25 8.51
C VAL A 70 6.91 15.59 8.33
N ALA A 71 7.86 15.66 7.38
CA ALA A 71 8.57 16.89 7.07
C ALA A 71 7.65 17.94 6.42
N GLU A 72 6.75 17.53 5.53
CA GLU A 72 5.72 18.41 4.95
C GLU A 72 4.80 19.03 6.02
N LEU A 73 4.60 18.33 7.14
CA LEU A 73 3.82 18.80 8.29
C LEU A 73 4.64 19.59 9.32
N GLY A 74 5.92 19.86 9.05
CA GLY A 74 6.80 20.66 9.91
C GLY A 74 7.52 19.89 11.01
N GLY A 75 7.53 18.56 10.95
CA GLY A 75 8.36 17.71 11.82
C GLY A 75 9.70 17.33 11.18
N ASP A 76 10.44 16.45 11.86
CA ASP A 76 11.66 15.86 11.31
C ASP A 76 11.35 14.89 10.16
N ASP A 77 12.29 14.76 9.21
CA ASP A 77 12.16 13.79 8.12
C ASP A 77 12.17 12.35 8.67
N MET A 78 10.99 11.77 8.75
CA MET A 78 10.76 10.43 9.26
C MET A 78 9.96 9.59 8.27
N PRO A 79 10.43 8.38 7.94
CA PRO A 79 9.65 7.45 7.13
C PRO A 79 8.43 6.94 7.90
N GLY A 80 7.34 6.69 7.18
CA GLY A 80 6.11 6.15 7.78
C GLY A 80 5.43 5.13 6.88
N ILE A 81 4.74 4.16 7.48
CA ILE A 81 3.85 3.24 6.82
C ILE A 81 2.68 2.95 7.74
N GLY A 82 1.49 2.83 7.17
CA GLY A 82 0.27 2.62 7.93
C GLY A 82 -0.89 2.23 7.04
N PHE A 83 -2.04 2.05 7.65
CA PHE A 83 -3.28 1.72 6.97
C PHE A 83 -4.47 2.30 7.73
N ALA A 84 -5.59 2.40 7.03
CA ALA A 84 -6.89 2.66 7.59
C ALA A 84 -7.85 1.54 7.20
N LEU A 85 -8.85 1.30 8.04
CA LEU A 85 -9.92 0.33 7.80
C LEU A 85 -11.26 0.94 8.23
N SER A 86 -12.36 0.55 7.59
CA SER A 86 -13.70 0.93 8.04
C SER A 86 -14.23 -0.10 9.04
N ILE A 87 -14.59 0.37 10.23
CA ILE A 87 -15.20 -0.46 11.26
C ILE A 87 -16.60 -0.90 10.81
N GLU A 88 -17.34 -0.02 10.15
CA GLU A 88 -18.65 -0.34 9.59
C GLU A 88 -18.57 -1.48 8.59
N ARG A 89 -17.58 -1.46 7.67
CA ARG A 89 -17.37 -2.56 6.72
C ARG A 89 -16.89 -3.85 7.38
N LEU A 90 -16.08 -3.74 8.44
CA LEU A 90 -15.61 -4.91 9.18
C LEU A 90 -16.74 -5.64 9.91
N LEU A 91 -17.77 -4.91 10.33
CA LEU A 91 -18.91 -5.45 11.09
C LEU A 91 -20.05 -6.01 10.21
N LEU A 92 -19.99 -5.81 8.88
CA LEU A 92 -20.94 -6.36 7.90
C LEU A 92 -20.56 -7.80 7.49
#